data_AF-A0A7J7KIL0-F1
#
_entry.id   AF-A0A7J7KIL0-F1
#
_cell.length_a   1.000
_cell.length_b   1.000
_cell.length_c   1.000
_cell.angle_alpha   90.00
_cell.angle_beta   90.00
_cell.angle_gamma   90.00
#
_symmetry.space_group_name_H-M   'P 1'
#
loop_
_entity.id
_entity.type
_entity.pdbx_description
1 polymer ?
#
loop_
_entity_poly.entity_id
_entity_poly.type
_entity_poly.pdbx_seq_one_letter_code
_entity_poly.pdbx_strand_id
1 'polypeptide(L)'
;MVLSFNGAVYDIPLIRQHMLRYLLEQNQKVLFTAKKGNKYMCIQTEKLRFLDVLNFLAPGFSYSDYLKAMGVEGEKFFWPYDIFTSMEVLDRTEFPAHEEFYSKLKGKNISVQEYEKCKEIWVQKGMKTLKDLLEYYNNEDVRHFIPALEKQNEFYKSCNLDFKSAISIPGLAIQYLFQLKDPEAPIFLFGDKFKDIHQLIKSNIRGGLSIVFSRYQEAGATKIKPEYFGDQAKTTQTCVGYDATSLYLSCLVKDMPTGAFVRRRRENSFRIEKSYYSGEKATVWLKYMSKLLGVKIQHKFNSTERRIGGRNIPVDGYALASDGSELVFNYSGCWFHGHLCDYCPNGKFNNKEKDLQNQIDTYNTLKYFQDLGYRVYHTWECEFDNLKKENSDVSEFCSNLDFIVDSRYVISESKILEEIKNGSMFGMAEVDIETPEDLKTIFAEYQPIQKNVLISRDDIGPHMKQFAERNGLLKKPSRTLISSYFGNKILLSTPLLQWYLQHGLVVTKVYQVIQYKPSKCFKLFGEKVMEARRAGDLDSSKKIISDSCKLIGI
;
A
#
# COMPACT_ATOMS: atom_id res chain seq x y z
N MET A 1 21.82 5.36 15.20
CA MET A 1 21.21 5.57 13.87
C MET A 1 21.98 6.67 13.18
N VAL A 2 22.19 6.56 11.87
CA VAL A 2 22.96 7.49 11.05
C VAL A 2 22.07 7.95 9.90
N LEU A 3 21.88 9.27 9.80
CA LEU A 3 21.08 9.89 8.74
C LEU A 3 22.03 10.65 7.81
N SER A 4 21.81 10.49 6.51
CA SER A 4 22.55 11.17 5.45
C SER A 4 21.58 11.90 4.53
N PHE A 5 22.09 12.85 3.77
CA PHE A 5 21.37 13.44 2.64
C PHE A 5 22.03 12.98 1.35
N ASN A 6 21.37 12.08 0.60
CA ASN A 6 21.90 11.44 -0.61
C ASN A 6 23.07 10.47 -0.36
N GLY A 7 23.19 9.93 0.84
CA GLY A 7 24.28 9.01 1.20
C GLY A 7 24.20 7.66 0.49
N ALA A 8 23.03 7.24 0.01
CA ALA A 8 22.91 6.03 -0.80
C ALA A 8 23.70 6.12 -2.12
N VAL A 9 23.97 7.33 -2.61
CA VAL A 9 24.71 7.61 -3.85
C VAL A 9 26.18 7.93 -3.59
N TYR A 10 26.49 8.67 -2.53
CA TYR A 10 27.85 9.18 -2.30
C TYR A 10 28.53 8.49 -1.11
N ASP A 11 27.94 8.59 0.09
CA ASP A 11 28.58 8.14 1.33
C ASP A 11 28.76 6.62 1.39
N ILE A 12 27.68 5.86 1.16
CA ILE A 12 27.69 4.40 1.30
C ILE A 12 28.65 3.74 0.31
N PRO A 13 28.70 4.10 -0.99
CA PRO A 13 29.70 3.56 -1.90
C PRO A 13 31.14 3.78 -1.45
N LEU A 14 31.44 4.92 -0.82
CA LEU A 14 32.77 5.24 -0.29
C LEU A 14 33.11 4.39 0.94
N ILE A 15 32.20 4.30 1.91
CA ILE A 15 32.51 3.68 3.21
C ILE A 15 32.24 2.18 3.27
N ARG A 16 31.37 1.62 2.40
CA ARG A 16 30.84 0.25 2.57
C ARG A 16 31.92 -0.83 2.62
N GLN A 17 33.00 -0.72 1.85
CA GLN A 17 34.04 -1.75 1.82
C GLN A 17 34.77 -1.81 3.17
N HIS A 18 35.16 -0.65 3.69
CA HIS A 18 35.80 -0.51 4.99
C HIS A 18 34.85 -0.88 6.13
N MET A 19 33.61 -0.41 6.06
CA MET A 19 32.57 -0.71 7.05
C MET A 19 32.27 -2.21 7.13
N LEU A 20 32.06 -2.88 6.00
CA LEU A 20 31.77 -4.33 5.99
C LEU A 20 32.96 -5.14 6.50
N ARG A 21 34.19 -4.76 6.13
CA ARG A 21 35.40 -5.39 6.65
C ARG A 21 35.49 -5.26 8.17
N TYR A 22 35.28 -4.06 8.70
CA TYR A 22 35.29 -3.82 10.14
C TYR A 22 34.18 -4.60 10.86
N LEU A 23 32.96 -4.64 10.30
CA LEU A 23 31.86 -5.43 10.87
C LEU A 23 32.22 -6.93 10.96
N LEU A 24 32.88 -7.47 9.94
CA LEU A 24 33.37 -8.86 9.95
C LEU A 24 34.46 -9.07 11.01
N GLU A 25 35.45 -8.17 11.10
CA GLU A 25 36.52 -8.23 12.10
C GLU A 25 35.99 -8.16 13.54
N GLN A 26 34.91 -7.42 13.77
CA GLN A 26 34.25 -7.29 15.07
C GLN A 26 33.17 -8.36 15.34
N ASN A 27 33.03 -9.36 14.45
CA ASN A 27 31.99 -10.39 14.50
C ASN A 27 30.56 -9.81 14.66
N GLN A 28 30.32 -8.62 14.08
CA GLN A 28 29.04 -7.94 14.09
C GLN A 28 28.19 -8.39 12.90
N LYS A 29 26.91 -8.71 13.15
CA LYS A 29 25.99 -9.16 12.10
C LYS A 29 25.26 -8.00 11.45
N VAL A 30 25.14 -8.05 10.13
CA VAL A 30 24.18 -7.23 9.38
C VAL A 30 22.81 -7.90 9.49
N LEU A 31 21.90 -7.24 10.20
CA LEU A 31 20.55 -7.75 10.47
C LEU A 31 19.61 -7.54 9.28
N PHE A 32 19.77 -6.43 8.58
CA PHE A 32 18.89 -6.08 7.46
C PHE A 32 19.63 -5.21 6.43
N THR A 33 19.30 -5.41 5.16
CA THR A 33 19.79 -4.60 4.05
C THR A 33 18.68 -4.40 3.02
N ALA A 34 18.43 -3.16 2.63
CA ALA A 34 17.53 -2.81 1.53
C ALA A 34 18.31 -2.18 0.38
N LYS A 35 18.03 -2.62 -0.85
CA LYS A 35 18.67 -2.12 -2.07
C LYS A 35 17.65 -1.72 -3.12
N LYS A 36 17.98 -0.67 -3.88
CA LYS A 36 17.29 -0.27 -5.10
C LYS A 36 18.30 -0.17 -6.24
N GLY A 37 18.33 -1.19 -7.09
CA GLY A 37 19.42 -1.39 -8.04
C GLY A 37 20.76 -1.48 -7.30
N ASN A 38 21.72 -0.63 -7.67
CA ASN A 38 23.05 -0.60 -7.07
C ASN A 38 23.14 0.26 -5.78
N LYS A 39 22.08 0.98 -5.42
CA LYS A 39 22.05 1.88 -4.26
C LYS A 39 21.55 1.14 -3.02
N TYR A 40 22.26 1.30 -1.91
CA TYR A 40 21.84 0.79 -0.61
C TYR A 40 20.91 1.81 0.05
N MET A 41 19.65 1.45 0.24
CA MET A 41 18.66 2.32 0.89
C MET A 41 18.74 2.26 2.41
N CYS A 42 19.13 1.10 2.95
CA CYS A 42 19.30 0.88 4.37
C CYS A 42 20.31 -0.23 4.62
N ILE A 43 21.16 -0.03 5.62
CA ILE A 43 22.04 -1.06 6.21
C ILE A 43 21.82 -0.99 7.71
N GLN A 44 21.43 -2.12 8.31
CA GLN A 44 21.18 -2.22 9.74
C GLN A 44 22.01 -3.34 10.37
N THR A 45 22.64 -3.01 11.48
CA THR A 45 23.30 -3.90 12.44
C THR A 45 22.55 -3.87 13.76
N GLU A 46 23.06 -4.54 14.79
CA GLU A 46 22.52 -4.46 16.15
C GLU A 46 22.59 -3.03 16.74
N LYS A 47 23.61 -2.25 16.36
CA LYS A 47 23.90 -0.93 16.94
C LYS A 47 23.62 0.24 16.00
N LEU A 48 23.69 0.01 14.69
CA LEU A 48 23.61 1.07 13.68
C LEU A 48 22.52 0.78 12.66
N ARG A 49 21.89 1.85 12.20
CA ARG A 49 20.97 1.85 11.06
C ARG A 49 21.28 3.07 10.24
N PHE A 50 21.68 2.88 8.99
CA PHE A 50 21.91 3.94 8.02
C PHE A 50 20.63 4.18 7.23
N LEU A 51 20.17 5.43 7.21
CA LEU A 51 19.06 5.88 6.37
C LEU A 51 19.47 7.12 5.59
N ASP A 52 18.75 7.36 4.50
CA ASP A 52 18.94 8.51 3.61
C ASP A 52 17.65 9.33 3.57
N VAL A 53 17.75 10.61 3.93
CA VAL A 53 16.61 11.54 3.99
C VAL A 53 15.96 11.73 2.62
N LEU A 54 16.70 11.56 1.52
CA LEU A 54 16.09 11.63 0.18
C LEU A 54 15.03 10.57 -0.06
N ASN A 55 15.08 9.43 0.65
CA ASN A 55 14.01 8.41 0.57
C ASN A 55 12.71 8.88 1.23
N PHE A 56 12.75 10.02 1.93
CA PHE A 56 11.64 10.65 2.61
C PHE A 56 11.24 11.99 1.99
N LEU A 57 11.70 12.28 0.77
CA LEU A 57 11.39 13.49 0.02
C LEU A 57 10.94 13.16 -1.40
N ALA A 58 10.35 14.14 -2.09
CA ALA A 58 10.03 14.00 -3.50
C ALA A 58 11.32 13.91 -4.34
N PRO A 59 11.29 13.21 -5.49
CA PRO A 59 12.41 13.21 -6.42
C PRO A 59 12.81 14.63 -6.83
N GLY A 60 14.12 14.89 -6.91
CA GLY A 60 14.66 16.17 -7.38
C GLY A 60 14.91 17.22 -6.29
N PHE A 61 14.57 16.94 -5.03
CA PHE A 61 14.91 17.84 -3.92
C PHE A 61 16.43 17.91 -3.71
N SER A 62 17.00 19.11 -3.82
CA SER A 62 18.37 19.37 -3.37
C SER A 62 18.41 19.56 -1.85
N TYR A 63 19.62 19.53 -1.27
CA TYR A 63 19.80 19.81 0.16
C TYR A 63 19.29 21.20 0.53
N SER A 64 19.57 22.20 -0.32
CA SER A 64 19.08 23.57 -0.13
C SER A 64 17.57 23.67 -0.22
N ASP A 65 16.92 22.91 -1.13
CA ASP A 65 15.46 22.87 -1.21
C ASP A 65 14.85 22.22 0.03
N TYR A 66 15.50 21.19 0.58
CA TYR A 66 15.08 20.56 1.82
C TYR A 66 15.16 21.51 3.03
N LEU A 67 16.27 22.23 3.19
CA LEU A 67 16.41 23.23 4.27
C LEU A 67 15.37 24.34 4.17
N LYS A 68 15.19 24.89 2.96
CA LYS A 68 14.16 25.90 2.67
C LYS A 68 12.76 25.38 2.94
N ALA A 69 12.48 24.16 2.50
CA ALA A 69 11.21 23.50 2.77
C ALA A 69 11.01 23.41 4.27
N MET A 70 11.98 22.96 5.06
CA MET A 70 11.87 22.91 6.52
C MET A 70 11.94 24.28 7.21
N GLY A 71 11.95 25.39 6.48
CA GLY A 71 12.05 26.74 7.06
C GLY A 71 13.28 26.92 7.94
N VAL A 72 14.39 26.26 7.59
CA VAL A 72 15.68 26.47 8.24
C VAL A 72 16.35 27.64 7.53
N GLU A 73 16.49 28.74 8.27
CA GLU A 73 17.22 29.92 7.81
C GLU A 73 18.72 29.67 7.89
N GLY A 74 19.43 30.00 6.82
CA GLY A 74 20.88 29.83 6.73
C GLY A 74 21.35 29.94 5.29
N GLU A 75 22.37 30.79 5.07
CA GLU A 75 23.09 30.78 3.79
C GLU A 75 24.05 29.59 3.79
N LYS A 76 23.94 28.73 2.77
CA LYS A 76 24.88 27.62 2.60
C LYS A 76 26.26 28.20 2.29
N PHE A 77 27.28 27.78 3.04
CA PHE A 77 28.66 28.11 2.71
C PHE A 77 29.02 27.53 1.33
N PHE A 78 29.70 28.32 0.49
CA PHE A 78 30.10 27.87 -0.84
C PHE A 78 31.42 27.13 -0.76
N TRP A 79 31.48 25.93 -1.34
CA TRP A 79 32.68 25.10 -1.33
C TRP A 79 33.31 25.01 -2.72
N PRO A 80 34.64 25.26 -2.88
CA PRO A 80 35.33 25.13 -4.14
C PRO A 80 35.62 23.65 -4.42
N TYR A 81 34.66 22.94 -5.02
CA TYR A 81 34.75 21.49 -5.21
C TYR A 81 35.92 21.06 -6.12
N ASP A 82 36.23 21.84 -7.15
CA ASP A 82 37.12 21.44 -8.23
C ASP A 82 38.63 21.57 -7.91
N ILE A 83 39.00 22.21 -6.79
CA ILE A 83 40.42 22.31 -6.37
C ILE A 83 40.93 21.06 -5.65
N PHE A 84 40.04 20.20 -5.16
CA PHE A 84 40.41 19.01 -4.39
C PHE A 84 40.75 17.83 -5.32
N THR A 85 41.98 17.84 -5.83
CA THR A 85 42.52 16.75 -6.65
C THR A 85 43.38 15.76 -5.86
N SER A 86 43.85 16.14 -4.67
CA SER A 86 44.68 15.31 -3.79
C SER A 86 44.55 15.75 -2.31
N MET A 87 45.10 14.96 -1.38
CA MET A 87 44.99 15.24 0.06
C MET A 87 45.85 16.43 0.49
N GLU A 88 46.96 16.69 -0.19
CA GLU A 88 47.90 17.78 0.11
C GLU A 88 47.26 19.16 -0.08
N VAL A 89 46.20 19.26 -0.89
CA VAL A 89 45.41 20.49 -1.06
C VAL A 89 44.85 20.98 0.28
N LEU A 90 44.54 20.08 1.22
CA LEU A 90 44.01 20.42 2.54
C LEU A 90 45.01 21.23 3.38
N ASP A 91 46.30 21.10 3.13
CA ASP A 91 47.37 21.78 3.86
C ASP A 91 47.64 23.21 3.32
N ARG A 92 46.99 23.62 2.21
CA ARG A 92 47.08 24.99 1.69
C ARG A 92 46.63 25.99 2.77
N THR A 93 47.46 27.01 2.99
CA THR A 93 47.22 28.05 4.01
C THR A 93 46.52 29.31 3.47
N GLU A 94 46.34 29.38 2.16
CA GLU A 94 45.71 30.53 1.48
C GLU A 94 44.24 30.24 1.18
N PHE A 95 43.39 31.25 1.38
CA PHE A 95 41.99 31.16 0.96
C PHE A 95 41.90 31.05 -0.57
N PRO A 96 41.03 30.18 -1.12
CA PRO A 96 40.97 29.95 -2.56
C PRO A 96 40.59 31.23 -3.33
N ALA A 97 41.16 31.41 -4.51
CA ALA A 97 40.83 32.55 -5.37
C ALA A 97 39.39 32.46 -5.90
N HIS A 98 38.81 33.57 -6.36
CA HIS A 98 37.41 33.58 -6.84
C HIS A 98 37.17 32.60 -8.00
N GLU A 99 38.14 32.47 -8.89
CA GLU A 99 38.11 31.58 -10.05
C GLU A 99 38.07 30.10 -9.64
N GLU A 100 38.64 29.77 -8.47
CA GLU A 100 38.68 28.41 -7.92
C GLU A 100 37.33 27.92 -7.40
N PHE A 101 36.33 28.82 -7.26
CA PHE A 101 34.96 28.46 -6.92
C PHE A 101 34.10 28.06 -8.13
N TYR A 102 34.63 28.12 -9.36
CA TYR A 102 33.91 27.68 -10.54
C TYR A 102 33.59 26.18 -10.46
N SER A 103 32.31 25.83 -10.53
CA SER A 103 31.86 24.44 -10.50
C SER A 103 31.70 23.89 -11.92
N LYS A 104 32.54 22.94 -12.33
CA LYS A 104 32.41 22.24 -13.61
C LYS A 104 31.07 21.50 -13.72
N LEU A 105 30.58 20.96 -12.60
CA LEU A 105 29.29 20.27 -12.53
C LEU A 105 28.10 21.19 -12.79
N LYS A 106 28.13 22.42 -12.27
CA LYS A 106 27.03 23.40 -12.42
C LYS A 106 27.24 24.37 -13.60
N GLY A 107 28.43 24.38 -14.19
CA GLY A 107 28.81 25.29 -15.28
C GLY A 107 28.82 26.76 -14.89
N LYS A 108 28.95 27.10 -13.60
CA LYS A 108 28.91 28.48 -13.10
C LYS A 108 29.83 28.71 -11.90
N ASN A 109 30.26 29.96 -11.74
CA ASN A 109 30.95 30.45 -10.54
C ASN A 109 29.97 31.05 -9.53
N ILE A 110 30.44 31.29 -8.30
CA ILE A 110 29.74 32.10 -7.30
C ILE A 110 29.83 33.59 -7.63
N SER A 111 28.91 34.38 -7.11
CA SER A 111 28.98 35.84 -7.22
C SER A 111 30.12 36.42 -6.39
N VAL A 112 30.52 37.66 -6.71
CA VAL A 112 31.55 38.39 -5.95
C VAL A 112 31.09 38.62 -4.52
N GLN A 113 29.79 38.93 -4.30
CA GLN A 113 29.26 39.12 -2.96
C GLN A 113 29.29 37.83 -2.11
N GLU A 114 28.96 36.67 -2.71
CA GLU A 114 29.05 35.37 -2.02
C GLU A 114 30.50 35.01 -1.67
N TYR A 115 31.45 35.35 -2.54
CA TYR A 115 32.88 35.12 -2.32
C TYR A 115 33.43 35.95 -1.15
N GLU A 116 33.15 37.26 -1.12
CA GLU A 116 33.61 38.13 -0.03
C GLU A 116 33.04 37.67 1.32
N LYS A 117 31.76 37.26 1.37
CA LYS A 117 31.18 36.63 2.58
C LYS A 117 31.95 35.38 3.03
N CYS A 118 32.32 34.49 2.10
CA CYS A 118 33.07 33.29 2.45
C CYS A 118 34.47 33.64 3.01
N LYS A 119 35.10 34.68 2.45
CA LYS A 119 36.40 35.19 2.89
C LYS A 119 36.33 35.85 4.26
N GLU A 120 35.28 36.62 4.53
CA GLU A 120 34.99 37.20 5.86
C GLU A 120 34.85 36.09 6.91
N ILE A 121 34.11 35.02 6.61
CA ILE A 121 33.93 33.87 7.51
C ILE A 121 35.27 33.17 7.79
N TRP A 122 36.11 32.95 6.76
CA TRP A 122 37.45 32.37 6.93
C TRP A 122 38.28 33.16 7.96
N VAL A 123 38.32 34.49 7.83
CA VAL A 123 39.06 35.37 8.73
C VAL A 123 38.43 35.40 10.12
N GLN A 124 37.11 35.58 10.21
CA GLN A 124 36.38 35.70 11.47
C GLN A 124 36.52 34.43 12.34
N LYS A 125 36.53 33.26 11.71
CA LYS A 125 36.69 31.97 12.39
C LYS A 125 38.15 31.59 12.64
N GLY A 126 39.11 32.40 12.18
CA GLY A 126 40.54 32.16 12.39
C GLY A 126 41.06 30.90 11.72
N MET A 127 40.49 30.52 10.57
CA MET A 127 40.88 29.33 9.82
C MET A 127 42.28 29.54 9.22
N LYS A 128 43.14 28.51 9.30
CA LYS A 128 44.54 28.60 8.86
C LYS A 128 44.83 27.78 7.62
N THR A 129 44.05 26.74 7.38
CA THR A 129 44.24 25.77 6.30
C THR A 129 42.92 25.43 5.61
N LEU A 130 42.98 24.94 4.37
CA LEU A 130 41.78 24.45 3.69
C LEU A 130 41.12 23.26 4.41
N LYS A 131 41.88 22.53 5.24
CA LYS A 131 41.35 21.54 6.17
C LYS A 131 40.39 22.17 7.19
N ASP A 132 40.75 23.30 7.78
CA ASP A 132 39.90 24.01 8.74
C ASP A 132 38.60 24.48 8.07
N LEU A 133 38.69 24.94 6.81
CA LEU A 133 37.52 25.33 6.01
C LEU A 133 36.65 24.13 5.66
N LEU A 134 37.24 22.98 5.32
CA LEU A 134 36.49 21.74 5.05
C LEU A 134 35.73 21.29 6.29
N GLU A 135 36.39 21.30 7.45
CA GLU A 135 35.76 20.97 8.73
C GLU A 135 34.62 21.94 9.04
N TYR A 136 34.83 23.24 8.88
CA TYR A 136 33.79 24.24 9.02
C TYR A 136 32.61 23.99 8.06
N TYR A 137 32.87 23.80 6.77
CA TYR A 137 31.85 23.54 5.75
C TYR A 137 31.00 22.30 6.10
N ASN A 138 31.63 21.18 6.46
CA ASN A 138 30.93 19.95 6.83
C ASN A 138 30.12 20.12 8.12
N ASN A 139 30.69 20.79 9.13
CA ASN A 139 29.99 21.07 10.38
C ASN A 139 28.79 22.00 10.17
N GLU A 140 28.90 23.01 9.30
CA GLU A 140 27.79 23.88 8.93
C GLU A 140 26.69 23.13 8.17
N ASP A 141 27.04 22.26 7.23
CA ASP A 141 26.05 21.40 6.55
C ASP A 141 25.28 20.56 7.60
N VAL A 142 25.97 19.94 8.58
CA VAL A 142 25.29 19.17 9.66
C VAL A 142 24.50 20.08 10.61
N ARG A 143 25.01 21.27 10.96
CA ARG A 143 24.36 22.21 11.87
C ARG A 143 22.98 22.63 11.37
N HIS A 144 22.84 22.88 10.06
CA HIS A 144 21.54 23.18 9.45
C HIS A 144 20.67 21.93 9.25
N PHE A 145 21.30 20.76 9.12
CA PHE A 145 20.58 19.50 8.89
C PHE A 145 19.75 19.07 10.11
N ILE A 146 20.29 19.25 11.32
CA ILE A 146 19.66 18.87 12.59
C ILE A 146 18.27 19.51 12.77
N PRO A 147 18.10 20.86 12.73
CA PRO A 147 16.79 21.47 12.91
C PRO A 147 15.81 21.11 11.78
N ALA A 148 16.30 20.86 10.56
CA ALA A 148 15.46 20.38 9.47
C ALA A 148 14.90 18.97 9.77
N LEU A 149 15.75 18.07 10.27
CA LEU A 149 15.35 16.73 10.71
C LEU A 149 14.37 16.77 11.89
N GLU A 150 14.57 17.67 12.84
CA GLU A 150 13.67 17.84 13.99
C GLU A 150 12.27 18.25 13.53
N LYS A 151 12.16 19.25 12.64
CA LYS A 151 10.88 19.66 12.05
C LYS A 151 10.22 18.56 11.22
N GLN A 152 11.01 17.82 10.43
CA GLN A 152 10.48 16.66 9.70
C GLN A 152 9.93 15.60 10.68
N ASN A 153 10.66 15.33 11.76
CA ASN A 153 10.24 14.38 12.80
C ASN A 153 8.98 14.85 13.54
N GLU A 154 8.85 16.15 13.83
CA GLU A 154 7.65 16.75 14.41
C GLU A 154 6.43 16.56 13.52
N PHE A 155 6.57 16.76 12.20
CA PHE A 155 5.50 16.48 11.24
C PHE A 155 5.03 15.02 11.34
N TYR A 156 5.94 14.04 11.27
CA TYR A 156 5.54 12.64 11.35
C TYR A 156 4.97 12.28 12.72
N LYS A 157 5.50 12.85 13.81
CA LYS A 157 4.91 12.70 15.16
C LYS A 157 3.48 13.23 15.22
N SER A 158 3.15 14.31 14.51
CA SER A 158 1.77 14.81 14.43
C SER A 158 0.80 13.82 13.78
N CYS A 159 1.33 12.92 12.93
CA CYS A 159 0.60 11.79 12.35
C CYS A 159 0.61 10.53 13.24
N ASN A 160 1.21 10.60 14.44
CA ASN A 160 1.53 9.48 15.32
C ASN A 160 2.47 8.44 14.67
N LEU A 161 3.42 8.93 13.87
CA LEU A 161 4.44 8.13 13.21
C LEU A 161 5.83 8.52 13.70
N ASP A 162 6.74 7.56 13.70
CA ASP A 162 8.17 7.85 13.70
C ASP A 162 8.70 7.64 12.29
N PHE A 163 9.18 8.69 11.62
CA PHE A 163 9.69 8.56 10.25
C PHE A 163 10.86 7.57 10.13
N LYS A 164 11.56 7.32 11.24
CA LYS A 164 12.70 6.41 11.38
C LYS A 164 12.27 4.95 11.52
N SER A 165 10.96 4.69 11.67
CA SER A 165 10.37 3.35 11.70
C SER A 165 10.39 2.67 10.32
N ALA A 166 10.52 3.45 9.24
CA ALA A 166 10.59 2.98 7.87
C ALA A 166 11.91 3.38 7.20
N ILE A 167 12.14 2.85 6.00
CA ILE A 167 13.32 3.20 5.18
C ILE A 167 13.01 4.25 4.10
N SER A 168 11.73 4.61 3.93
CA SER A 168 11.25 5.55 2.90
C SER A 168 9.80 5.98 3.15
N ILE A 169 9.33 7.04 2.47
CA ILE A 169 7.92 7.50 2.53
C ILE A 169 6.91 6.37 2.30
N PRO A 170 7.02 5.48 1.27
CA PRO A 170 6.04 4.41 1.08
C PRO A 170 5.84 3.51 2.31
N GLY A 171 6.90 3.28 3.08
CA GLY A 171 6.80 2.52 4.34
C GLY A 171 6.01 3.27 5.41
N LEU A 172 6.18 4.60 5.51
CA LEU A 172 5.41 5.46 6.41
C LEU A 172 3.97 5.60 5.98
N ALA A 173 3.72 5.74 4.67
CA ALA A 173 2.39 5.82 4.10
C ALA A 173 1.57 4.56 4.40
N ILE A 174 2.18 3.37 4.28
CA ILE A 174 1.56 2.09 4.66
C ILE A 174 1.24 2.06 6.16
N GLN A 175 2.18 2.45 7.03
CA GLN A 175 1.92 2.51 8.47
C GLN A 175 0.76 3.44 8.80
N TYR A 176 0.73 4.63 8.20
CA TYR A 176 -0.32 5.62 8.41
C TYR A 176 -1.69 5.13 7.88
N LEU A 177 -1.70 4.50 6.70
CA LEU A 177 -2.87 3.91 6.09
C LEU A 177 -3.50 2.86 7.02
N PHE A 178 -2.69 1.96 7.57
CA PHE A 178 -3.18 0.91 8.46
C PHE A 178 -3.53 1.41 9.86
N GLN A 179 -2.88 2.47 10.35
CA GLN A 179 -3.25 3.15 11.59
C GLN A 179 -4.64 3.79 11.48
N LEU A 180 -4.97 4.36 10.32
CA LEU A 180 -6.26 5.02 10.08
C LEU A 180 -7.31 4.12 9.42
N LYS A 181 -6.98 2.84 9.15
CA LYS A 181 -7.93 1.88 8.59
C LYS A 181 -9.08 1.67 9.57
N ASP A 182 -10.31 1.60 9.05
CA ASP A 182 -11.48 1.18 9.81
C ASP A 182 -11.18 -0.11 10.59
N PRO A 183 -11.21 -0.08 11.93
CA PRO A 183 -10.90 -1.25 12.76
C PRO A 183 -11.83 -2.43 12.53
N GLU A 184 -13.06 -2.20 12.07
CA GLU A 184 -14.08 -3.22 11.84
C GLU A 184 -13.97 -3.88 10.46
N ALA A 185 -13.06 -3.39 9.61
CA ALA A 185 -12.77 -3.94 8.29
C ALA A 185 -11.48 -4.79 8.33
N PRO A 186 -11.55 -6.11 8.61
CA PRO A 186 -10.37 -6.95 8.68
C PRO A 186 -9.69 -7.13 7.32
N ILE A 187 -8.41 -7.45 7.33
CA ILE A 187 -7.64 -7.74 6.11
C ILE A 187 -7.20 -9.19 6.15
N PHE A 188 -7.57 -9.94 5.12
CA PHE A 188 -7.21 -11.35 4.98
C PHE A 188 -6.10 -11.51 3.95
N LEU A 189 -5.06 -12.22 4.33
CA LEU A 189 -3.98 -12.59 3.44
C LEU A 189 -4.32 -13.89 2.71
N PHE A 190 -3.75 -14.06 1.51
CA PHE A 190 -3.82 -15.32 0.79
C PHE A 190 -2.82 -16.31 1.39
N GLY A 191 -3.31 -17.24 2.21
CA GLY A 191 -2.50 -18.38 2.68
C GLY A 191 -2.17 -19.38 1.57
N ASP A 192 -1.39 -20.41 1.88
CA ASP A 192 -0.88 -21.38 0.89
C ASP A 192 -1.95 -22.00 -0.02
N LYS A 193 -3.15 -22.25 0.53
CA LYS A 193 -4.31 -22.77 -0.22
C LYS A 193 -4.72 -21.87 -1.40
N PHE A 194 -4.58 -20.56 -1.25
CA PHE A 194 -5.04 -19.55 -2.21
C PHE A 194 -3.88 -18.72 -2.78
N LYS A 195 -2.65 -19.23 -2.70
CA LYS A 195 -1.47 -18.54 -3.25
C LYS A 195 -1.58 -18.28 -4.76
N ASP A 196 -2.36 -19.08 -5.47
CA ASP A 196 -2.65 -18.89 -6.90
C ASP A 196 -3.45 -17.61 -7.16
N ILE A 197 -4.38 -17.23 -6.26
CA ILE A 197 -5.09 -15.94 -6.33
C ILE A 197 -4.11 -14.78 -6.23
N HIS A 198 -3.13 -14.85 -5.30
CA HIS A 198 -2.10 -13.82 -5.18
C HIS A 198 -1.32 -13.66 -6.50
N GLN A 199 -0.93 -14.76 -7.13
CA GLN A 199 -0.22 -14.72 -8.43
C GLN A 199 -1.13 -14.20 -9.56
N LEU A 200 -2.41 -14.57 -9.55
CA LEU A 200 -3.39 -14.08 -10.52
C LEU A 200 -3.55 -12.56 -10.41
N ILE A 201 -3.74 -12.02 -9.20
CA ILE A 201 -3.81 -10.57 -8.97
C ILE A 201 -2.50 -9.92 -9.40
N LYS A 202 -1.35 -10.41 -8.93
CA LYS A 202 -0.03 -9.83 -9.23
C LYS A 202 0.27 -9.79 -10.73
N SER A 203 -0.11 -10.82 -11.47
CA SER A 203 0.09 -10.87 -12.93
C SER A 203 -0.87 -9.96 -13.71
N ASN A 204 -2.02 -9.60 -13.10
CA ASN A 204 -3.04 -8.72 -13.67
C ASN A 204 -2.94 -7.25 -13.20
N ILE A 205 -2.12 -6.92 -12.21
CA ILE A 205 -1.81 -5.53 -11.84
C ILE A 205 -1.23 -4.80 -13.06
N ARG A 206 -1.74 -3.59 -13.31
CA ARG A 206 -1.37 -2.72 -14.41
C ARG A 206 -1.01 -1.34 -13.88
N GLY A 207 -0.15 -0.64 -14.61
CA GLY A 207 0.12 0.77 -14.35
C GLY A 207 -0.95 1.68 -14.92
N GLY A 208 -0.70 2.99 -14.83
CA GLY A 208 -1.52 4.00 -15.50
C GLY A 208 -1.49 3.83 -17.02
N LEU A 209 -2.64 4.05 -17.65
CA LEU A 209 -2.76 4.00 -19.10
C LEU A 209 -2.20 5.30 -19.70
N SER A 210 -1.20 5.18 -20.57
CA SER A 210 -0.65 6.31 -21.33
C SER A 210 -0.86 6.03 -22.82
N ILE A 211 -1.82 6.72 -23.43
CA ILE A 211 -2.19 6.57 -24.84
C ILE A 211 -2.19 7.95 -25.50
N VAL A 212 -1.68 7.98 -26.74
CA VAL A 212 -1.73 9.15 -27.62
C VAL A 212 -2.74 8.88 -28.72
N PHE A 213 -3.87 9.58 -28.72
CA PHE A 213 -4.94 9.43 -29.73
C PHE A 213 -4.67 10.25 -31.00
N SER A 214 -4.14 11.46 -30.85
CA SER A 214 -3.67 12.32 -31.95
C SER A 214 -2.26 12.80 -31.64
N ARG A 215 -1.40 12.87 -32.67
CA ARG A 215 -0.02 13.38 -32.55
C ARG A 215 0.03 14.89 -32.33
N TYR A 216 -0.96 15.62 -32.86
CA TYR A 216 -1.01 17.07 -32.85
C TYR A 216 -2.47 17.55 -32.88
N GLN A 217 -2.75 18.62 -32.16
CA GLN A 217 -4.02 19.33 -32.15
C GLN A 217 -3.73 20.82 -31.93
N GLU A 218 -4.32 21.66 -32.77
CA GLU A 218 -4.19 23.11 -32.71
C GLU A 218 -5.55 23.77 -32.95
N ALA A 219 -5.90 24.71 -32.08
CA ALA A 219 -7.09 25.54 -32.21
C ALA A 219 -7.00 26.42 -33.46
N GLY A 220 -8.07 26.48 -34.24
CA GLY A 220 -8.15 27.21 -35.51
C GLY A 220 -7.56 26.48 -36.72
N ALA A 221 -6.79 25.41 -36.52
CA ALA A 221 -6.09 24.72 -37.62
C ALA A 221 -6.48 23.25 -37.79
N THR A 222 -6.50 22.46 -36.70
CA THR A 222 -6.71 21.02 -36.81
C THR A 222 -8.19 20.68 -37.03
N LYS A 223 -8.50 19.77 -37.96
CA LYS A 223 -9.86 19.26 -38.19
C LYS A 223 -10.19 18.13 -37.20
N ILE A 224 -11.39 18.13 -36.65
CA ILE A 224 -11.88 17.08 -35.73
C ILE A 224 -12.39 15.90 -36.57
N LYS A 225 -11.74 14.73 -36.45
CA LYS A 225 -12.13 13.47 -37.09
C LYS A 225 -12.39 13.59 -38.61
N PRO A 226 -11.47 14.19 -39.39
CA PRO A 226 -11.66 14.39 -40.83
C PRO A 226 -11.90 13.09 -41.61
N GLU A 227 -11.36 11.97 -41.14
CA GLU A 227 -11.57 10.65 -41.72
C GLU A 227 -13.01 10.13 -41.59
N TYR A 228 -13.80 10.63 -40.63
CA TYR A 228 -15.20 10.26 -40.45
C TYR A 228 -16.15 11.27 -41.08
N PHE A 229 -15.83 12.57 -41.01
CA PHE A 229 -16.73 13.64 -41.45
C PHE A 229 -16.37 14.27 -42.80
N GLY A 230 -15.21 13.93 -43.37
CA GLY A 230 -14.72 14.52 -44.62
C GLY A 230 -14.79 16.04 -44.61
N ASP A 231 -15.43 16.62 -45.62
CA ASP A 231 -15.59 18.07 -45.77
C ASP A 231 -16.46 18.72 -44.66
N GLN A 232 -17.29 17.93 -43.97
CA GLN A 232 -18.11 18.42 -42.85
C GLN A 232 -17.32 18.50 -41.53
N ALA A 233 -16.05 18.07 -41.52
CA ALA A 233 -15.22 18.10 -40.33
C ALA A 233 -15.02 19.54 -39.85
N LYS A 234 -15.42 19.78 -38.59
CA LYS A 234 -15.26 21.08 -37.94
C LYS A 234 -13.81 21.27 -37.54
N THR A 235 -13.36 22.52 -37.60
CA THR A 235 -12.03 22.90 -37.10
C THR A 235 -12.08 23.01 -35.58
N THR A 236 -11.11 22.39 -34.89
CA THR A 236 -10.88 22.50 -33.45
C THR A 236 -10.83 23.98 -33.07
N GLN A 237 -11.62 24.40 -32.08
CA GLN A 237 -11.65 25.79 -31.62
C GLN A 237 -10.91 25.99 -30.30
N THR A 238 -10.84 24.94 -29.47
CA THR A 238 -10.22 24.98 -28.15
C THR A 238 -9.54 23.65 -27.86
N CYS A 239 -8.44 23.71 -27.11
CA CYS A 239 -7.78 22.54 -26.55
C CYS A 239 -7.80 22.66 -25.03
N VAL A 240 -8.38 21.68 -24.34
CA VAL A 240 -8.55 21.70 -22.88
C VAL A 240 -7.83 20.49 -22.29
N GLY A 241 -7.00 20.73 -21.27
CA GLY A 241 -6.37 19.69 -20.47
C GLY A 241 -7.14 19.47 -19.17
N TYR A 242 -7.42 18.21 -18.84
CA TYR A 242 -8.01 17.81 -17.58
C TYR A 242 -7.02 16.94 -16.80
N ASP A 243 -6.88 17.21 -15.50
CA ASP A 243 -6.08 16.39 -14.59
C ASP A 243 -6.96 15.97 -13.39
N ALA A 244 -6.90 14.69 -13.04
CA ALA A 244 -7.66 14.17 -11.91
C ALA A 244 -6.89 14.39 -10.61
N THR A 245 -7.37 15.30 -9.76
CA THR A 245 -6.78 15.55 -8.44
C THR A 245 -6.79 14.28 -7.58
N SER A 246 -5.60 13.77 -7.27
CA SER A 246 -5.41 12.61 -6.37
C SER A 246 -6.14 11.34 -6.85
N LEU A 247 -6.04 11.00 -8.14
CA LEU A 247 -6.74 9.87 -8.75
C LEU A 247 -6.70 8.57 -7.92
N TYR A 248 -5.51 8.10 -7.54
CA TYR A 248 -5.38 6.85 -6.77
C TYR A 248 -5.97 6.95 -5.36
N LEU A 249 -5.78 8.07 -4.66
CA LEU A 249 -6.41 8.30 -3.36
C LEU A 249 -7.93 8.29 -3.44
N SER A 250 -8.49 8.88 -4.52
CA SER A 250 -9.93 8.88 -4.77
C SER A 250 -10.49 7.47 -4.99
N CYS A 251 -9.68 6.57 -5.55
CA CYS A 251 -10.01 5.15 -5.66
C CYS A 251 -9.86 4.46 -4.29
N LEU A 252 -8.84 4.82 -3.50
CA LEU A 252 -8.53 4.20 -2.21
C LEU A 252 -9.65 4.36 -1.18
N VAL A 253 -10.40 5.46 -1.24
CA VAL A 253 -11.53 5.76 -0.34
C VAL A 253 -12.86 5.14 -0.76
N LYS A 254 -12.89 4.43 -1.91
CA LYS A 254 -14.07 3.67 -2.34
C LYS A 254 -14.15 2.33 -1.61
N ASP A 255 -15.17 1.55 -1.93
CA ASP A 255 -15.31 0.20 -1.39
C ASP A 255 -14.11 -0.66 -1.80
N MET A 256 -13.51 -1.30 -0.80
CA MET A 256 -12.36 -2.19 -0.91
C MET A 256 -12.74 -3.63 -0.58
N PRO A 257 -12.01 -4.62 -1.13
CA PRO A 257 -12.15 -6.01 -0.72
C PRO A 257 -11.66 -6.17 0.72
N THR A 258 -12.59 -6.46 1.63
CA THR A 258 -12.28 -6.62 3.06
C THR A 258 -12.76 -7.95 3.58
N GLY A 259 -12.07 -8.42 4.62
CA GLY A 259 -12.37 -9.65 5.32
C GLY A 259 -12.13 -10.90 4.50
N ALA A 260 -12.77 -11.96 4.97
CA ALA A 260 -12.75 -13.24 4.31
C ALA A 260 -13.42 -13.18 2.93
N PHE A 261 -13.03 -14.11 2.05
CA PHE A 261 -13.56 -14.18 0.70
C PHE A 261 -14.12 -15.56 0.37
N VAL A 262 -14.97 -15.57 -0.64
CA VAL A 262 -15.49 -16.78 -1.26
C VAL A 262 -14.98 -16.83 -2.69
N ARG A 263 -14.34 -17.95 -3.07
CA ARG A 263 -13.98 -18.24 -4.46
C ARG A 263 -14.99 -19.21 -5.05
N ARG A 264 -15.32 -19.03 -6.34
CA ARG A 264 -16.05 -20.01 -7.14
C ARG A 264 -15.39 -20.18 -8.49
N ARG A 265 -15.27 -21.42 -8.97
CA ARG A 265 -14.54 -21.75 -10.19
C ARG A 265 -15.42 -22.51 -11.17
N ARG A 266 -15.25 -22.26 -12.47
CA ARG A 266 -15.95 -23.04 -13.50
C ARG A 266 -15.62 -24.53 -13.41
N GLU A 267 -14.36 -24.85 -13.15
CA GLU A 267 -13.84 -26.22 -13.04
C GLU A 267 -14.57 -27.08 -11.99
N ASN A 268 -15.07 -26.46 -10.93
CA ASN A 268 -15.79 -27.15 -9.85
C ASN A 268 -17.31 -26.93 -9.92
N SER A 269 -17.84 -26.49 -11.07
CA SER A 269 -19.25 -26.10 -11.25
C SER A 269 -19.67 -24.95 -10.33
N PHE A 270 -18.77 -23.99 -10.10
CA PHE A 270 -18.97 -22.82 -9.23
C PHE A 270 -19.41 -23.17 -7.81
N ARG A 271 -18.85 -24.26 -7.27
CA ARG A 271 -18.98 -24.61 -5.86
C ARG A 271 -18.23 -23.61 -4.99
N ILE A 272 -18.80 -23.31 -3.83
CA ILE A 272 -18.24 -22.40 -2.83
C ILE A 272 -16.89 -22.91 -2.30
N GLU A 273 -15.88 -22.04 -2.33
CA GLU A 273 -14.59 -22.25 -1.69
C GLU A 273 -14.32 -21.10 -0.73
N LYS A 274 -14.56 -21.35 0.57
CA LYS A 274 -14.36 -20.35 1.62
C LYS A 274 -12.86 -20.16 1.90
N SER A 275 -12.47 -18.91 2.16
CA SER A 275 -11.10 -18.56 2.56
C SER A 275 -10.74 -19.03 3.98
N TYR A 276 -11.71 -19.52 4.73
CA TYR A 276 -11.57 -20.06 6.08
C TYR A 276 -12.28 -21.42 6.19
N TYR A 277 -11.87 -22.22 7.18
CA TYR A 277 -12.41 -23.55 7.41
C TYR A 277 -13.43 -23.61 8.56
N SER A 278 -13.24 -22.80 9.61
CA SER A 278 -14.00 -22.85 10.86
C SER A 278 -13.95 -21.51 11.59
N GLY A 279 -14.90 -21.30 12.51
CA GLY A 279 -14.95 -20.14 13.40
C GLY A 279 -16.06 -19.13 13.09
N GLU A 280 -16.88 -19.34 12.05
CA GLU A 280 -17.99 -18.44 11.69
C GLU A 280 -18.94 -18.25 12.88
N LYS A 281 -19.50 -19.36 13.40
CA LYS A 281 -20.47 -19.31 14.51
C LYS A 281 -19.88 -18.72 15.79
N ALA A 282 -18.64 -19.10 16.12
CA ALA A 282 -17.91 -18.53 17.25
C ALA A 282 -17.79 -17.01 17.11
N THR A 283 -17.40 -16.53 15.92
CA THR A 283 -17.23 -15.08 15.68
C THR A 283 -18.54 -14.31 15.72
N VAL A 284 -19.63 -14.89 15.20
CA VAL A 284 -20.99 -14.32 15.32
C VAL A 284 -21.34 -14.14 16.80
N TRP A 285 -21.09 -15.16 17.62
CA TRP A 285 -21.29 -15.06 19.07
C TRP A 285 -20.38 -14.01 19.72
N LEU A 286 -19.09 -13.96 19.37
CA LEU A 286 -18.18 -12.96 19.91
C LEU A 286 -18.60 -11.53 19.55
N LYS A 287 -19.09 -11.28 18.34
CA LYS A 287 -19.63 -9.96 17.98
C LYS A 287 -20.87 -9.60 18.79
N TYR A 288 -21.74 -10.58 19.05
CA TYR A 288 -22.88 -10.39 19.93
C TYR A 288 -22.44 -10.05 21.36
N MET A 289 -21.48 -10.80 21.92
CA MET A 289 -20.91 -10.52 23.24
C MET A 289 -20.20 -9.17 23.30
N SER A 290 -19.50 -8.77 22.24
CA SER A 290 -18.85 -7.46 22.11
C SER A 290 -19.88 -6.33 22.19
N LYS A 291 -21.02 -6.45 21.49
CA LYS A 291 -22.14 -5.51 21.58
C LYS A 291 -22.77 -5.50 22.98
N LEU A 292 -23.03 -6.67 23.54
CA LEU A 292 -23.69 -6.82 24.84
C LEU A 292 -22.85 -6.20 25.98
N LEU A 293 -21.54 -6.41 25.94
CA LEU A 293 -20.62 -5.97 26.99
C LEU A 293 -20.00 -4.59 26.72
N GLY A 294 -20.19 -4.02 25.52
CA GLY A 294 -19.57 -2.75 25.14
C GLY A 294 -18.04 -2.81 25.05
N VAL A 295 -17.46 -3.98 24.78
CA VAL A 295 -16.00 -4.19 24.71
C VAL A 295 -15.57 -4.67 23.33
N LYS A 296 -14.37 -4.28 22.89
CA LYS A 296 -13.79 -4.79 21.65
C LYS A 296 -13.11 -6.13 21.89
N ILE A 297 -13.64 -7.19 21.29
CA ILE A 297 -13.10 -8.55 21.45
C ILE A 297 -12.11 -8.87 20.33
N GLN A 298 -10.88 -9.22 20.71
CA GLN A 298 -9.85 -9.76 19.83
C GLN A 298 -10.17 -11.23 19.50
N HIS A 299 -10.21 -11.59 18.21
CA HIS A 299 -10.48 -12.95 17.73
C HIS A 299 -9.79 -13.23 16.39
N LYS A 300 -9.79 -14.49 15.95
CA LYS A 300 -9.08 -15.01 14.75
C LYS A 300 -9.21 -14.19 13.46
N PHE A 301 -10.33 -13.52 13.28
CA PHE A 301 -10.66 -12.83 12.03
C PHE A 301 -10.47 -11.32 12.08
N ASN A 302 -10.17 -10.75 13.25
CA ASN A 302 -9.78 -9.35 13.38
C ASN A 302 -8.33 -9.17 13.87
N SER A 303 -7.70 -10.24 14.37
CA SER A 303 -6.32 -10.28 14.85
C SER A 303 -5.85 -11.74 15.02
N THR A 304 -4.66 -11.94 15.56
CA THR A 304 -4.17 -13.25 16.01
C THR A 304 -4.94 -13.68 17.26
N GLU A 305 -5.35 -14.96 17.35
CA GLU A 305 -5.97 -15.51 18.56
C GLU A 305 -5.02 -15.38 19.76
N ARG A 306 -5.53 -14.91 20.90
CA ARG A 306 -4.75 -14.82 22.13
C ARG A 306 -4.56 -16.22 22.69
N ARG A 307 -3.40 -16.46 23.30
CA ARG A 307 -3.10 -17.71 23.99
C ARG A 307 -2.85 -17.42 25.47
N ILE A 308 -3.46 -18.21 26.35
CA ILE A 308 -3.57 -17.93 27.78
C ILE A 308 -2.77 -18.91 28.62
N GLY A 309 -2.10 -18.37 29.65
CA GLY A 309 -1.40 -19.10 30.69
C GLY A 309 -0.13 -19.82 30.23
N GLY A 310 0.57 -20.46 31.18
CA GLY A 310 1.77 -21.26 30.91
C GLY A 310 1.52 -22.47 30.00
N ARG A 311 0.26 -22.90 29.84
CA ARG A 311 -0.15 -23.95 28.89
C ARG A 311 -0.31 -23.45 27.45
N ASN A 312 -0.26 -22.13 27.23
CA ASN A 312 -0.34 -21.50 25.90
C ASN A 312 -1.57 -21.96 25.08
N ILE A 313 -2.74 -22.02 25.73
CA ILE A 313 -3.99 -22.50 25.15
C ILE A 313 -4.67 -21.36 24.37
N PRO A 314 -5.04 -21.55 23.09
CA PRO A 314 -5.74 -20.53 22.32
C PRO A 314 -7.18 -20.35 22.84
N VAL A 315 -7.67 -19.11 22.80
CA VAL A 315 -9.06 -18.77 23.13
C VAL A 315 -9.76 -18.15 21.93
N ASP A 316 -11.08 -18.38 21.80
CA ASP A 316 -11.85 -17.87 20.67
C ASP A 316 -11.91 -16.34 20.67
N GLY A 317 -12.03 -15.74 21.86
CA GLY A 317 -12.01 -14.31 22.06
C GLY A 317 -11.29 -13.86 23.33
N TYR A 318 -10.72 -12.66 23.29
CA TYR A 318 -10.11 -12.00 24.44
C TYR A 318 -10.42 -10.50 24.43
N ALA A 319 -10.70 -9.91 25.57
CA ALA A 319 -10.87 -8.46 25.71
C ALA A 319 -10.36 -7.97 27.06
N LEU A 320 -10.01 -6.68 27.12
CA LEU A 320 -9.80 -5.97 28.38
C LEU A 320 -11.05 -5.10 28.63
N ALA A 321 -11.70 -5.30 29.77
CA ALA A 321 -12.84 -4.48 30.19
C ALA A 321 -12.38 -3.10 30.66
N SER A 322 -13.31 -2.15 30.74
CA SER A 322 -13.03 -0.79 31.20
C SER A 322 -12.56 -0.71 32.65
N ASP A 323 -12.91 -1.70 33.47
CA ASP A 323 -12.46 -1.83 34.87
C ASP A 323 -11.10 -2.53 34.99
N GLY A 324 -10.44 -2.86 33.86
CA GLY A 324 -9.17 -3.57 33.83
C GLY A 324 -9.29 -5.10 33.88
N SER A 325 -10.50 -5.66 33.98
CA SER A 325 -10.69 -7.11 34.00
C SER A 325 -10.33 -7.74 32.65
N GLU A 326 -9.55 -8.82 32.68
CA GLU A 326 -9.26 -9.62 31.49
C GLU A 326 -10.39 -10.62 31.24
N LEU A 327 -11.03 -10.50 30.08
CA LEU A 327 -12.16 -11.31 29.65
C LEU A 327 -11.70 -12.38 28.66
N VAL A 328 -12.06 -13.63 28.90
CA VAL A 328 -11.82 -14.75 28.00
C VAL A 328 -13.14 -15.28 27.50
N PHE A 329 -13.23 -15.54 26.20
CA PHE A 329 -14.44 -16.04 25.55
C PHE A 329 -14.13 -17.37 24.86
N ASN A 330 -14.92 -18.39 25.17
CA ASN A 330 -14.83 -19.71 24.55
C ASN A 330 -16.16 -20.15 23.95
N TYR A 331 -16.14 -20.52 22.67
CA TYR A 331 -17.28 -21.04 21.94
C TYR A 331 -17.07 -22.53 21.67
N SER A 332 -17.89 -23.39 22.29
CA SER A 332 -17.74 -24.83 22.16
C SER A 332 -18.71 -25.40 21.12
N GLY A 333 -18.15 -25.78 19.96
CA GLY A 333 -18.88 -26.55 18.95
C GLY A 333 -19.31 -27.91 19.50
N CYS A 334 -20.61 -28.20 19.47
CA CYS A 334 -21.18 -29.35 20.21
C CYS A 334 -20.58 -30.68 19.76
N TRP A 335 -20.35 -30.84 18.45
CA TRP A 335 -19.74 -32.04 17.87
C TRP A 335 -18.28 -32.24 18.28
N PHE A 336 -17.48 -31.18 18.32
CA PHE A 336 -16.05 -31.27 18.58
C PHE A 336 -15.72 -31.36 20.07
N HIS A 337 -16.55 -30.76 20.91
CA HIS A 337 -16.37 -30.69 22.36
C HIS A 337 -17.25 -31.70 23.12
N GLY A 338 -17.96 -32.58 22.41
CA GLY A 338 -18.72 -33.68 23.01
C GLY A 338 -19.90 -33.22 23.88
N HIS A 339 -20.67 -32.23 23.43
CA HIS A 339 -21.79 -31.71 24.23
C HIS A 339 -22.90 -32.75 24.41
N LEU A 340 -23.11 -33.19 25.64
CA LEU A 340 -24.12 -34.19 26.00
C LEU A 340 -25.50 -33.54 26.24
N CYS A 341 -26.13 -32.96 25.21
CA CYS A 341 -27.48 -32.39 25.33
C CYS A 341 -28.49 -33.00 24.35
N ASP A 342 -29.75 -33.09 24.78
CA ASP A 342 -30.84 -33.74 24.03
C ASP A 342 -31.28 -32.96 22.78
N TYR A 343 -30.88 -31.69 22.67
CA TYR A 343 -31.30 -30.76 21.62
C TYR A 343 -30.30 -30.65 20.46
N CYS A 344 -29.19 -31.38 20.49
CA CYS A 344 -28.21 -31.35 19.40
C CYS A 344 -28.77 -32.08 18.15
N PRO A 345 -28.92 -31.40 16.98
CA PRO A 345 -29.53 -31.98 15.78
C PRO A 345 -28.78 -33.19 15.21
N ASN A 346 -27.50 -33.35 15.56
CA ASN A 346 -26.66 -34.48 15.20
C ASN A 346 -26.57 -35.47 16.37
N GLY A 347 -27.70 -36.05 16.78
CA GLY A 347 -27.82 -37.08 17.83
C GLY A 347 -27.10 -38.41 17.52
N LYS A 348 -25.86 -38.35 17.03
CA LYS A 348 -24.95 -39.47 16.86
C LYS A 348 -23.68 -39.13 17.63
N PHE A 349 -23.68 -39.47 18.92
CA PHE A 349 -22.43 -39.64 19.67
C PHE A 349 -21.49 -40.48 18.80
N ASN A 350 -20.29 -39.97 18.53
CA ASN A 350 -19.33 -40.72 17.73
C ASN A 350 -18.79 -41.87 18.58
N ASN A 351 -18.46 -41.55 19.83
CA ASN A 351 -18.11 -42.46 20.91
C ASN A 351 -18.40 -41.74 22.23
N LYS A 352 -19.36 -42.27 23.02
CA LYS A 352 -19.84 -41.65 24.26
C LYS A 352 -18.73 -41.39 25.29
N GLU A 353 -17.76 -42.28 25.38
CA GLU A 353 -16.62 -42.14 26.31
C GLU A 353 -15.68 -41.02 25.84
N LYS A 354 -15.37 -40.97 24.55
CA LYS A 354 -14.56 -39.90 23.95
C LYS A 354 -15.24 -38.53 24.05
N ASP A 355 -16.54 -38.48 23.79
CA ASP A 355 -17.31 -37.25 23.85
C ASP A 355 -17.39 -36.73 25.29
N LEU A 356 -17.59 -37.62 26.27
CA LEU A 356 -17.50 -37.28 27.70
C LEU A 356 -16.11 -36.75 28.06
N GLN A 357 -15.03 -37.37 27.57
CA GLN A 357 -13.68 -36.89 27.82
C GLN A 357 -13.45 -35.49 27.22
N ASN A 358 -13.87 -35.24 25.97
CA ASN A 358 -13.76 -33.93 25.34
C ASN A 358 -14.53 -32.85 26.12
N GLN A 359 -15.69 -33.20 26.68
CA GLN A 359 -16.48 -32.31 27.51
C GLN A 359 -15.76 -32.00 28.83
N ILE A 360 -15.20 -33.02 29.49
CA ILE A 360 -14.37 -32.86 30.70
C ILE A 360 -13.18 -31.95 30.41
N ASP A 361 -12.46 -32.18 29.31
CA ASP A 361 -11.30 -31.38 28.90
C ASP A 361 -11.69 -29.92 28.63
N THR A 362 -12.86 -29.69 28.06
CA THR A 362 -13.42 -28.34 27.85
C THR A 362 -13.63 -27.64 29.19
N TYR A 363 -14.33 -28.27 30.15
CA TYR A 363 -14.54 -27.67 31.47
C TYR A 363 -13.24 -27.49 32.27
N ASN A 364 -12.30 -28.42 32.19
CA ASN A 364 -10.98 -28.28 32.79
C ASN A 364 -10.22 -27.08 32.22
N THR A 365 -10.36 -26.82 30.92
CA THR A 365 -9.76 -25.65 30.26
C THR A 365 -10.40 -24.35 30.71
N LEU A 366 -11.74 -24.30 30.81
CA LEU A 366 -12.46 -23.12 31.32
C LEU A 366 -12.09 -22.83 32.78
N LYS A 367 -12.02 -23.87 33.61
CA LYS A 367 -11.59 -23.76 35.01
C LYS A 367 -10.15 -23.27 35.11
N TYR A 368 -9.24 -23.78 34.29
CA TYR A 368 -7.86 -23.31 34.24
C TYR A 368 -7.77 -21.80 33.96
N PHE A 369 -8.62 -21.26 33.07
CA PHE A 369 -8.66 -19.81 32.84
C PHE A 369 -9.23 -19.05 34.05
N GLN A 370 -10.25 -19.56 34.71
CA GLN A 370 -10.78 -18.96 35.94
C GLN A 370 -9.75 -18.95 37.08
N ASP A 371 -9.02 -20.06 37.26
CA ASP A 371 -7.97 -20.21 38.28
C ASP A 371 -6.80 -19.25 38.04
N LEU A 372 -6.58 -18.81 36.80
CA LEU A 372 -5.62 -17.76 36.43
C LEU A 372 -6.16 -16.33 36.63
N GLY A 373 -7.39 -16.16 37.09
CA GLY A 373 -8.02 -14.87 37.37
C GLY A 373 -8.78 -14.24 36.21
N TYR A 374 -8.99 -14.96 35.10
CA TYR A 374 -9.77 -14.45 33.97
C TYR A 374 -11.28 -14.53 34.23
N ARG A 375 -12.02 -13.52 33.77
CA ARG A 375 -13.49 -13.62 33.69
C ARG A 375 -13.87 -14.36 32.41
N VAL A 376 -14.30 -15.61 32.57
CA VAL A 376 -14.58 -16.52 31.46
C VAL A 376 -16.06 -16.45 31.06
N TYR A 377 -16.30 -16.19 29.78
CA TYR A 377 -17.58 -16.35 29.11
C TYR A 377 -17.52 -17.59 28.22
N HIS A 378 -18.56 -18.41 28.31
CA HIS A 378 -18.65 -19.65 27.56
C HIS A 378 -20.06 -19.82 26.99
N THR A 379 -20.17 -20.40 25.80
CA THR A 379 -21.44 -20.89 25.28
C THR A 379 -21.21 -22.16 24.46
N TRP A 380 -22.20 -23.03 24.49
CA TRP A 380 -22.30 -24.13 23.54
C TRP A 380 -22.96 -23.69 22.24
N GLU A 381 -22.57 -24.34 21.15
CA GLU A 381 -23.16 -24.07 19.83
C GLU A 381 -24.69 -24.16 19.80
N CYS A 382 -25.26 -25.19 20.43
CA CYS A 382 -26.72 -25.37 20.48
C CYS A 382 -27.42 -24.31 21.32
N GLU A 383 -26.80 -23.82 22.40
CA GLU A 383 -27.36 -22.77 23.26
C GLU A 383 -27.47 -21.47 22.47
N PHE A 384 -26.40 -21.10 21.77
CA PHE A 384 -26.40 -19.90 20.94
C PHE A 384 -27.32 -20.05 19.72
N ASP A 385 -27.41 -21.24 19.13
CA ASP A 385 -28.37 -21.53 18.06
C ASP A 385 -29.82 -21.43 18.55
N ASN A 386 -30.12 -21.84 19.78
CA ASN A 386 -31.45 -21.66 20.38
C ASN A 386 -31.74 -20.20 20.74
N LEU A 387 -30.76 -19.47 21.29
CA LEU A 387 -30.91 -18.04 21.58
C LEU A 387 -31.32 -17.24 20.33
N LYS A 388 -30.73 -17.53 19.17
CA LYS A 388 -31.12 -16.91 17.89
C LYS A 388 -32.53 -17.29 17.44
N LYS A 389 -33.04 -18.47 17.80
CA LYS A 389 -34.41 -18.88 17.46
C LYS A 389 -35.43 -18.20 18.36
N GLU A 390 -35.11 -18.04 19.64
CA GLU A 390 -36.01 -17.51 20.66
C GLU A 390 -36.03 -15.98 20.70
N ASN A 391 -34.95 -15.32 20.26
CA ASN A 391 -34.83 -13.87 20.31
C ASN A 391 -34.66 -13.27 18.89
N SER A 392 -35.69 -12.56 18.44
CA SER A 392 -35.73 -11.90 17.12
C SER A 392 -34.61 -10.87 16.95
N ASP A 393 -34.28 -10.11 17.98
CA ASP A 393 -33.26 -9.05 17.92
C ASP A 393 -31.86 -9.66 17.78
N VAL A 394 -31.61 -10.78 18.46
CA VAL A 394 -30.35 -11.54 18.31
C VAL A 394 -30.29 -12.17 16.93
N SER A 395 -31.40 -12.72 16.43
CA SER A 395 -31.49 -13.29 15.08
C SER A 395 -31.20 -12.25 14.00
N GLU A 396 -31.83 -11.08 14.09
CA GLU A 396 -31.65 -9.96 13.17
C GLU A 396 -30.20 -9.44 13.24
N PHE A 397 -29.68 -9.22 14.45
CA PHE A 397 -28.29 -8.82 14.65
C PHE A 397 -27.31 -9.80 13.99
N CYS A 398 -27.47 -11.10 14.25
CA CYS A 398 -26.59 -12.14 13.71
C CYS A 398 -26.69 -12.27 12.19
N SER A 399 -27.90 -12.13 11.63
CA SER A 399 -28.14 -12.20 10.18
C SER A 399 -27.50 -11.04 9.43
N ASN A 400 -27.37 -9.88 10.10
CA ASN A 400 -26.70 -8.70 9.58
C ASN A 400 -25.17 -8.73 9.77
N LEU A 401 -24.58 -9.83 10.25
CA LEU A 401 -23.14 -9.91 10.46
C LEU A 401 -22.35 -10.25 9.18
N ASP A 402 -21.45 -9.33 8.89
CA ASP A 402 -20.50 -9.18 7.80
C ASP A 402 -19.60 -10.35 7.38
N PHE A 403 -19.68 -11.50 8.02
CA PHE A 403 -18.66 -12.54 7.89
C PHE A 403 -18.92 -13.53 6.74
N ILE A 404 -20.18 -13.75 6.41
CA ILE A 404 -20.59 -14.65 5.33
C ILE A 404 -20.85 -13.77 4.11
N VAL A 405 -19.86 -13.70 3.23
CA VAL A 405 -20.01 -12.99 1.94
C VAL A 405 -21.10 -13.65 1.10
N ASP A 406 -21.15 -14.99 1.13
CA ASP A 406 -22.15 -15.79 0.43
C ASP A 406 -22.12 -17.24 0.96
N SER A 407 -23.27 -17.80 1.32
CA SER A 407 -23.40 -19.18 1.84
C SER A 407 -23.83 -20.20 0.79
N ARG A 408 -24.20 -19.77 -0.42
CA ARG A 408 -24.76 -20.64 -1.45
C ARG A 408 -23.71 -21.63 -1.94
N TYR A 409 -24.04 -22.92 -1.85
CA TYR A 409 -23.10 -23.99 -2.17
C TYR A 409 -22.70 -23.98 -3.64
N VAL A 410 -23.64 -23.77 -4.56
CA VAL A 410 -23.44 -23.69 -6.02
C VAL A 410 -24.22 -22.49 -6.55
N ILE A 411 -23.69 -21.82 -7.57
CA ILE A 411 -24.36 -20.73 -8.30
C ILE A 411 -24.14 -20.91 -9.81
N SER A 412 -25.10 -20.54 -10.65
CA SER A 412 -24.92 -20.59 -12.10
C SER A 412 -24.06 -19.42 -12.60
N GLU A 413 -23.42 -19.60 -13.75
CA GLU A 413 -22.71 -18.52 -14.47
C GLU A 413 -23.64 -17.35 -14.81
N SER A 414 -24.89 -17.63 -15.21
CA SER A 414 -25.89 -16.60 -15.47
C SER A 414 -26.20 -15.75 -14.24
N LYS A 415 -26.33 -16.38 -13.06
CA LYS A 415 -26.61 -15.67 -11.82
C LYS A 415 -25.40 -14.86 -11.34
N ILE A 416 -24.18 -15.37 -11.53
CA ILE A 416 -22.95 -14.60 -11.29
C ILE A 416 -22.97 -13.30 -12.10
N LEU A 417 -23.25 -13.38 -13.40
CA LEU A 417 -23.27 -12.21 -14.29
C LEU A 417 -24.40 -11.23 -13.92
N GLU A 418 -25.58 -11.73 -13.57
CA GLU A 418 -26.69 -10.93 -13.07
C GLU A 418 -26.31 -10.12 -11.82
N GLU A 419 -25.68 -10.77 -10.85
CA GLU A 419 -25.27 -10.15 -9.58
C GLU A 419 -24.09 -9.18 -9.73
N ILE A 420 -23.21 -9.41 -10.70
CA ILE A 420 -22.19 -8.42 -11.05
C ILE A 420 -22.85 -7.21 -11.71
N LYS A 421 -23.80 -7.42 -12.64
CA LYS A 421 -24.47 -6.35 -13.38
C LYS A 421 -25.32 -5.45 -12.47
N ASN A 422 -26.03 -6.05 -11.49
CA ASN A 422 -26.84 -5.29 -10.54
C ASN A 422 -26.04 -4.74 -9.33
N GLY A 423 -24.76 -5.14 -9.18
CA GLY A 423 -23.86 -4.65 -8.14
C GLY A 423 -23.93 -5.42 -6.81
N SER A 424 -24.72 -6.49 -6.69
CA SER A 424 -24.79 -7.29 -5.46
C SER A 424 -23.57 -8.19 -5.24
N MET A 425 -22.78 -8.47 -6.28
CA MET A 425 -21.52 -9.21 -6.18
C MET A 425 -20.30 -8.27 -6.24
N PHE A 426 -19.67 -8.05 -5.09
CA PHE A 426 -18.46 -7.24 -4.98
C PHE A 426 -17.18 -8.12 -4.92
N GLY A 427 -16.15 -7.77 -5.69
CA GLY A 427 -14.87 -8.45 -5.67
C GLY A 427 -14.16 -8.43 -7.02
N MET A 428 -13.74 -9.60 -7.51
CA MET A 428 -13.04 -9.76 -8.79
C MET A 428 -13.60 -10.95 -9.59
N ALA A 429 -13.55 -10.85 -10.92
CA ALA A 429 -13.95 -11.92 -11.84
C ALA A 429 -12.88 -12.12 -12.92
N GLU A 430 -12.50 -13.37 -13.17
CA GLU A 430 -11.68 -13.74 -14.32
C GLU A 430 -12.59 -14.20 -15.46
N VAL A 431 -12.57 -13.46 -16.57
CA VAL A 431 -13.55 -13.62 -17.65
C VAL A 431 -12.90 -13.57 -19.03
N ASP A 432 -13.59 -14.10 -20.03
CA ASP A 432 -13.46 -13.69 -21.42
C ASP A 432 -14.52 -12.61 -21.70
N ILE A 433 -14.12 -11.49 -22.30
CA ILE A 433 -14.98 -10.33 -22.55
C ILE A 433 -14.67 -9.72 -23.91
N GLU A 434 -15.70 -9.26 -24.61
CA GLU A 434 -15.58 -8.63 -25.92
C GLU A 434 -16.51 -7.41 -26.10
N THR A 435 -16.11 -6.54 -27.01
CA THR A 435 -16.89 -5.41 -27.52
C THR A 435 -17.66 -5.88 -28.77
N PRO A 436 -19.00 -5.90 -28.73
CA PRO A 436 -19.84 -6.18 -29.89
C PRO A 436 -19.51 -5.30 -31.10
N GLU A 437 -19.76 -5.83 -32.31
CA GLU A 437 -19.38 -5.17 -33.57
C GLU A 437 -20.01 -3.80 -33.74
N ASP A 438 -21.29 -3.66 -33.38
CA ASP A 438 -22.06 -2.41 -33.40
C ASP A 438 -21.48 -1.34 -32.46
N LEU A 439 -20.80 -1.74 -31.39
CA LEU A 439 -20.14 -0.83 -30.44
C LEU A 439 -18.70 -0.49 -30.84
N LYS A 440 -18.06 -1.22 -31.77
CA LYS A 440 -16.67 -0.96 -32.14
C LYS A 440 -16.44 0.42 -32.73
N THR A 441 -17.42 0.95 -33.47
CA THR A 441 -17.39 2.31 -34.03
C THR A 441 -17.43 3.36 -32.92
N ILE A 442 -18.24 3.14 -31.87
CA ILE A 442 -18.32 4.03 -30.70
C ILE A 442 -16.99 4.04 -29.95
N PHE A 443 -16.36 2.88 -29.82
CA PHE A 443 -15.09 2.69 -29.12
C PHE A 443 -13.86 2.75 -30.03
N ALA A 444 -13.97 3.28 -31.26
CA ALA A 444 -12.90 3.25 -32.26
C ALA A 444 -11.62 3.95 -31.78
N GLU A 445 -11.77 5.09 -31.10
CA GLU A 445 -10.65 5.86 -30.56
C GLU A 445 -10.14 5.32 -29.23
N TYR A 446 -11.01 4.68 -28.46
CA TYR A 446 -10.68 4.16 -27.14
C TYR A 446 -11.28 2.78 -26.93
N GLN A 447 -10.54 1.75 -27.32
CA GLN A 447 -11.01 0.39 -27.08
C GLN A 447 -11.03 0.14 -25.55
N PRO A 448 -12.17 -0.30 -25.01
CA PRO A 448 -12.45 -0.20 -23.57
C PRO A 448 -11.67 -1.22 -22.73
N ILE A 449 -11.30 -2.36 -23.31
CA ILE A 449 -10.67 -3.46 -22.57
C ILE A 449 -9.17 -3.28 -22.59
N GLN A 450 -8.61 -2.93 -21.44
CA GLN A 450 -7.17 -2.82 -21.28
C GLN A 450 -6.57 -4.21 -21.07
N LYS A 451 -5.36 -4.49 -21.56
CA LYS A 451 -4.62 -5.73 -21.24
C LYS A 451 -3.12 -5.58 -21.49
N ASN A 452 -2.31 -6.33 -20.73
CA ASN A 452 -0.89 -6.46 -21.02
C ASN A 452 -0.68 -7.58 -22.03
N VAL A 453 0.03 -7.29 -23.11
CA VAL A 453 0.44 -8.28 -24.12
C VAL A 453 1.90 -8.09 -24.48
N LEU A 454 2.51 -9.10 -25.10
CA LEU A 454 3.82 -8.94 -25.74
C LEU A 454 3.60 -8.31 -27.12
N ILE A 455 4.18 -7.13 -27.32
CA ILE A 455 4.17 -6.42 -28.59
C ILE A 455 5.54 -6.56 -29.26
N SER A 456 5.53 -7.03 -30.49
CA SER A 456 6.66 -7.10 -31.41
C SER A 456 6.54 -6.05 -32.51
N ARG A 457 7.53 -6.00 -33.40
CA ARG A 457 7.50 -5.13 -34.59
C ARG A 457 6.45 -5.55 -35.62
N ASP A 458 5.94 -6.78 -35.53
CA ASP A 458 4.92 -7.30 -36.45
C ASP A 458 3.50 -6.96 -35.97
N ASP A 459 3.35 -6.54 -34.71
CA ASP A 459 2.07 -6.12 -34.11
C ASP A 459 1.79 -4.62 -34.28
N ILE A 460 2.71 -3.85 -34.87
CA ILE A 460 2.61 -2.40 -35.01
C ILE A 460 2.54 -1.98 -36.49
N GLY A 461 1.92 -0.83 -36.74
CA GLY A 461 1.75 -0.32 -38.10
C GLY A 461 3.09 -0.04 -38.81
N PRO A 462 3.12 -0.06 -40.17
CA PRO A 462 4.36 0.03 -40.96
C PRO A 462 5.25 1.23 -40.61
N HIS A 463 4.65 2.40 -40.37
CA HIS A 463 5.37 3.60 -39.94
C HIS A 463 6.09 3.38 -38.60
N MET A 464 5.40 2.82 -37.60
CA MET A 464 5.98 2.58 -36.28
C MET A 464 7.03 1.47 -36.32
N LYS A 465 6.86 0.47 -37.21
CA LYS A 465 7.87 -0.56 -37.47
C LYS A 465 9.17 0.06 -37.98
N GLN A 466 9.12 0.90 -39.01
CA GLN A 466 10.30 1.61 -39.53
C GLN A 466 10.95 2.51 -38.48
N PHE A 467 10.15 3.25 -37.70
CA PHE A 467 10.65 4.07 -36.62
C PHE A 467 11.38 3.24 -35.55
N ALA A 468 10.79 2.10 -35.14
CA ALA A 468 11.38 1.21 -34.16
C ALA A 468 12.69 0.56 -34.67
N GLU A 469 12.76 0.23 -35.96
CA GLU A 469 13.97 -0.26 -36.62
C GLU A 469 15.09 0.78 -36.60
N ARG A 470 14.82 1.99 -37.08
CA ARG A 470 15.80 3.09 -37.14
C ARG A 470 16.37 3.47 -35.78
N ASN A 471 15.54 3.42 -34.73
CA ASN A 471 15.93 3.81 -33.36
C ASN A 471 16.35 2.63 -32.49
N GLY A 472 16.44 1.41 -33.03
CA GLY A 472 16.81 0.23 -32.26
C GLY A 472 15.84 -0.13 -31.13
N LEU A 473 14.56 0.23 -31.25
CA LEU A 473 13.49 -0.09 -30.31
C LEU A 473 12.83 -1.43 -30.65
N LEU A 474 12.17 -2.07 -29.68
CA LEU A 474 11.47 -3.35 -29.83
C LEU A 474 12.30 -4.45 -30.51
N LYS A 475 13.61 -4.53 -30.18
CA LYS A 475 14.50 -5.60 -30.70
C LYS A 475 14.05 -7.00 -30.26
N LYS A 476 13.31 -7.09 -29.16
CA LYS A 476 12.62 -8.27 -28.65
C LYS A 476 11.19 -7.86 -28.29
N PRO A 477 10.22 -8.78 -28.33
CA PRO A 477 8.87 -8.49 -27.85
C PRO A 477 8.91 -7.93 -26.44
N SER A 478 8.17 -6.84 -26.22
CA SER A 478 8.11 -6.16 -24.93
C SER A 478 6.71 -6.25 -24.35
N ARG A 479 6.60 -6.36 -23.02
CA ARG A 479 5.31 -6.38 -22.35
C ARG A 479 4.76 -4.95 -22.30
N THR A 480 3.63 -4.73 -22.96
CA THR A 480 3.00 -3.40 -23.10
C THR A 480 1.53 -3.47 -22.72
N LEU A 481 1.05 -2.44 -22.02
CA LEU A 481 -0.37 -2.23 -21.74
C LEU A 481 -1.03 -1.62 -22.98
N ILE A 482 -2.04 -2.29 -23.52
CA ILE A 482 -2.80 -1.86 -24.70
C ILE A 482 -4.28 -1.72 -24.39
N SER A 483 -4.97 -0.97 -25.23
CA SER A 483 -6.43 -1.00 -25.38
C SER A 483 -6.82 -2.03 -26.45
N SER A 484 -7.91 -2.75 -26.22
CA SER A 484 -8.37 -3.87 -27.04
C SER A 484 -9.89 -3.98 -27.05
N TYR A 485 -10.45 -4.55 -28.11
CA TYR A 485 -11.87 -4.91 -28.20
C TYR A 485 -12.22 -6.24 -27.53
N PHE A 486 -11.22 -7.00 -27.07
CA PHE A 486 -11.44 -8.26 -26.37
C PHE A 486 -10.36 -8.51 -25.32
N GLY A 487 -10.69 -9.29 -24.31
CA GLY A 487 -9.78 -9.80 -23.29
C GLY A 487 -10.09 -11.25 -23.00
N ASN A 488 -9.05 -12.10 -22.98
CA ASN A 488 -9.18 -13.51 -22.65
C ASN A 488 -8.55 -13.77 -21.28
N LYS A 489 -9.24 -14.49 -20.40
CA LYS A 489 -8.82 -14.74 -19.01
C LYS A 489 -8.32 -13.48 -18.29
N ILE A 490 -9.06 -12.38 -18.47
CA ILE A 490 -8.73 -11.10 -17.85
C ILE A 490 -9.33 -11.05 -16.45
N LEU A 491 -8.53 -10.70 -15.46
CA LEU A 491 -9.04 -10.41 -14.11
C LEU A 491 -9.53 -8.95 -14.06
N LEU A 492 -10.81 -8.77 -13.77
CA LEU A 492 -11.45 -7.46 -13.61
C LEU A 492 -12.04 -7.33 -12.21
N SER A 493 -12.02 -6.12 -11.65
CA SER A 493 -12.84 -5.82 -10.49
C SER A 493 -14.31 -5.86 -10.90
N THR A 494 -15.20 -6.35 -10.03
CA THR A 494 -16.62 -6.41 -10.37
C THR A 494 -17.25 -5.01 -10.61
N PRO A 495 -16.82 -3.90 -9.98
CA PRO A 495 -17.30 -2.57 -10.36
C PRO A 495 -16.93 -2.16 -11.80
N LEU A 496 -15.73 -2.50 -12.27
CA LEU A 496 -15.33 -2.22 -13.66
C LEU A 496 -16.10 -3.12 -14.63
N LEU A 497 -16.26 -4.40 -14.28
CA LEU A 497 -17.02 -5.33 -15.09
C LEU A 497 -18.51 -4.96 -15.16
N GLN A 498 -19.10 -4.49 -14.05
CA GLN A 498 -20.43 -3.93 -14.00
C GLN A 498 -20.58 -2.77 -14.99
N TRP A 499 -19.64 -1.83 -14.98
CA TRP A 499 -19.63 -0.72 -15.93
C TRP A 499 -19.58 -1.22 -17.37
N TYR A 500 -18.72 -2.18 -17.70
CA TYR A 500 -18.65 -2.78 -19.04
C TYR A 500 -19.98 -3.41 -19.47
N LEU A 501 -20.61 -4.21 -18.61
CA LEU A 501 -21.89 -4.87 -18.89
C LEU A 501 -23.04 -3.87 -19.07
N GLN A 502 -23.01 -2.74 -18.36
CA GLN A 502 -23.98 -1.65 -18.52
C GLN A 502 -23.78 -0.89 -19.82
N HIS A 503 -22.55 -0.85 -20.35
CA HIS A 503 -22.20 -0.22 -21.63
C HIS A 503 -22.21 -1.19 -22.81
N GLY A 504 -22.86 -2.36 -22.64
CA GLY A 504 -23.13 -3.29 -23.74
C GLY A 504 -21.99 -4.25 -24.10
N LEU A 505 -20.86 -4.23 -23.38
CA LEU A 505 -19.85 -5.29 -23.57
C LEU A 505 -20.38 -6.63 -23.09
N VAL A 506 -19.89 -7.71 -23.69
CA VAL A 506 -20.40 -9.07 -23.47
C VAL A 506 -19.31 -9.92 -22.83
N VAL A 507 -19.64 -10.54 -21.69
CA VAL A 507 -18.84 -11.63 -21.13
C VAL A 507 -19.24 -12.92 -21.82
N THR A 508 -18.30 -13.54 -22.53
CA THR A 508 -18.52 -14.82 -23.22
C THR A 508 -18.21 -16.02 -22.32
N LYS A 509 -17.44 -15.81 -21.25
CA LYS A 509 -17.07 -16.87 -20.32
C LYS A 509 -16.64 -16.36 -18.95
N VAL A 510 -17.12 -17.00 -17.89
CA VAL A 510 -16.60 -16.84 -16.53
C VAL A 510 -15.74 -18.05 -16.15
N TYR A 511 -14.50 -17.80 -15.72
CA TYR A 511 -13.58 -18.83 -15.21
C TYR A 511 -13.65 -18.94 -13.70
N GLN A 512 -13.66 -17.81 -13.01
CA GLN A 512 -13.78 -17.76 -11.55
C GLN A 512 -14.22 -16.39 -11.06
N VAL A 513 -14.81 -16.38 -9.87
CA VAL A 513 -15.10 -15.15 -9.11
C VAL A 513 -14.52 -15.26 -7.71
N ILE A 514 -14.03 -14.14 -7.20
CA ILE A 514 -13.52 -13.99 -5.84
C ILE A 514 -14.34 -12.86 -5.21
N GLN A 515 -15.27 -13.25 -4.34
CA GLN A 515 -16.25 -12.35 -3.74
C GLN A 515 -15.77 -11.92 -2.35
N TYR A 516 -15.91 -10.62 -2.06
CA TYR A 516 -15.55 -10.00 -0.80
C TYR A 516 -16.73 -9.22 -0.24
N LYS A 517 -16.65 -8.87 1.05
CA LYS A 517 -17.47 -7.79 1.58
C LYS A 517 -16.86 -6.43 1.20
N PRO A 518 -17.65 -5.51 0.59
CA PRO A 518 -17.20 -4.15 0.37
C PRO A 518 -17.15 -3.37 1.70
N SER A 519 -16.08 -2.58 1.90
CA SER A 519 -16.01 -1.57 2.95
C SER A 519 -15.11 -0.41 2.51
N LYS A 520 -15.47 0.82 2.90
CA LYS A 520 -14.65 2.03 2.69
C LYS A 520 -13.57 2.14 3.78
N CYS A 521 -12.80 1.08 3.95
CA CYS A 521 -11.91 0.92 5.11
C CYS A 521 -10.79 1.94 5.20
N PHE A 522 -10.48 2.66 4.12
CA PHE A 522 -9.44 3.70 4.09
C PHE A 522 -9.99 5.12 3.94
N LYS A 523 -11.30 5.32 4.15
CA LYS A 523 -11.95 6.63 4.02
C LYS A 523 -11.27 7.69 4.91
N LEU A 524 -11.04 7.38 6.18
CA LEU A 524 -10.41 8.30 7.14
C LEU A 524 -8.99 8.71 6.72
N PHE A 525 -8.21 7.78 6.18
CA PHE A 525 -6.89 8.08 5.64
C PHE A 525 -6.98 9.09 4.50
N GLY A 526 -7.88 8.87 3.54
CA GLY A 526 -8.07 9.79 2.42
C GLY A 526 -8.54 11.18 2.87
N GLU A 527 -9.46 11.25 3.84
CA GLU A 527 -9.92 12.51 4.42
C GLU A 527 -8.75 13.28 5.06
N LYS A 528 -7.93 12.63 5.89
CA LYS A 528 -6.75 13.25 6.52
C LYS A 528 -5.75 13.78 5.52
N VAL A 529 -5.44 13.00 4.48
CA VAL A 529 -4.51 13.42 3.42
C VAL A 529 -5.07 14.61 2.64
N MET A 530 -6.36 14.62 2.32
CA MET A 530 -7.00 15.71 1.57
C MET A 530 -7.14 16.98 2.41
N GLU A 531 -7.47 16.88 3.69
CA GLU A 531 -7.50 18.00 4.63
C GLU A 531 -6.12 18.66 4.75
N ALA A 532 -5.07 17.87 4.95
CA ALA A 532 -3.70 18.38 5.03
C ALA A 532 -3.26 19.09 3.74
N ARG A 533 -3.65 18.56 2.57
CA ARG A 533 -3.38 19.19 1.28
C ARG A 533 -4.06 20.55 1.15
N ARG A 534 -5.36 20.63 1.45
CA ARG A 534 -6.14 21.88 1.43
C ARG A 534 -5.58 22.91 2.41
N ALA A 535 -5.16 22.47 3.60
CA ALA A 535 -4.58 23.35 4.60
C ALA A 535 -3.27 24.00 4.12
N GLY A 536 -2.42 23.27 3.40
CA GLY A 536 -1.19 23.86 2.85
C GLY A 536 -1.41 24.73 1.61
N ASP A 537 -2.53 24.59 0.91
CA ASP A 537 -2.92 25.52 -0.17
C ASP A 537 -3.43 26.86 0.41
N LEU A 538 -4.04 26.85 1.60
CA LEU A 538 -4.54 28.03 2.30
C LEU A 538 -3.48 28.76 3.13
N ASP A 539 -2.49 28.03 3.65
CA ASP A 539 -1.48 28.53 4.56
C ASP A 539 -0.08 28.05 4.13
N SER A 540 0.73 28.99 3.66
CA SER A 540 2.09 28.69 3.18
C SER A 540 2.99 28.11 4.27
N SER A 541 2.71 28.36 5.56
CA SER A 541 3.46 27.74 6.66
C SER A 541 3.21 26.22 6.77
N LYS A 542 2.12 25.73 6.19
CA LYS A 542 1.73 24.31 6.15
C LYS A 542 2.05 23.62 4.82
N LYS A 543 2.76 24.31 3.92
CA LYS A 543 3.13 23.77 2.60
C LYS A 543 3.94 22.48 2.70
N ILE A 544 4.83 22.38 3.70
CA ILE A 544 5.65 21.19 3.98
C ILE A 544 4.79 19.97 4.28
N ILE A 545 3.77 20.18 5.11
CA ILE A 545 2.80 19.17 5.53
C ILE A 545 2.00 18.72 4.31
N SER A 546 1.53 19.67 3.49
CA SER A 546 0.81 19.38 2.24
C SER A 546 1.67 18.60 1.24
N ASP A 547 2.92 18.99 1.00
CA ASP A 547 3.80 18.31 0.05
C ASP A 547 4.20 16.91 0.55
N SER A 548 4.41 16.73 1.85
CA SER A 548 4.64 15.42 2.46
C SER A 548 3.39 14.53 2.38
N CYS A 549 2.20 15.08 2.63
CA CYS A 549 0.93 14.38 2.47
C CYS A 549 0.60 14.06 1.01
N LYS A 550 1.03 14.87 0.04
CA LYS A 550 0.96 14.52 -1.38
C LYS A 550 1.73 13.23 -1.65
N LEU A 551 2.94 13.11 -1.12
CA LEU A 551 3.76 11.90 -1.29
C LEU A 551 3.19 10.68 -0.54
N ILE A 552 2.50 10.88 0.58
CA ILE A 552 1.81 9.81 1.33
C ILE A 552 0.54 9.34 0.59
N GLY A 553 -0.15 10.25 -0.12
CA GLY A 553 -1.40 9.99 -0.81
C GLY A 553 -1.28 9.52 -2.26
N ILE A 554 -0.06 9.42 -2.79
CA ILE A 554 0.26 8.84 -4.11
C ILE A 554 0.55 7.35 -3.92
#